data_AF-A0A938HN16-F1
#
_entry.id   AF-A0A938HN16-F1
#
_cell.length_a   1.000
_cell.length_b   1.000
_cell.length_c   1.000
_cell.angle_alpha   90.00
_cell.angle_beta   90.00
_cell.angle_gamma   90.00
#
_symmetry.space_group_name_H-M   'P 1'
#
loop_
_entity.id
_entity.type
_entity.pdbx_description
1 polymer ?
#
loop_
_entity_poly.entity_id
_entity_poly.type
_entity_poly.pdbx_seq_one_letter_code
_entity_poly.pdbx_strand_id
1 'polypeptide(L)' 'MTTVRRFGNLRLAIFVDHNPPHFHVLGPNCAVMVNLRTFEIMEGNREAGDIRHILDWAEANADSLWRTWRALNE' A
#
# COMPACT_ATOMS: atom_id res chain seq x y z
N MET A 1 5.70 10.27 -4.61
CA MET A 1 5.54 8.80 -4.59
C MET A 1 6.84 8.18 -4.09
N THR A 2 6.77 7.39 -3.03
CA THR A 2 7.89 6.60 -2.51
C THR A 2 7.52 5.12 -2.56
N THR A 3 8.37 4.30 -3.18
CA THR A 3 8.24 2.84 -3.09
C THR A 3 8.84 2.38 -1.77
N VAL A 4 8.03 1.78 -0.90
CA VAL A 4 8.47 1.28 0.40
C VAL A 4 9.14 -0.07 0.24
N ARG A 5 8.52 -0.98 -0.53
CA ARG A 5 9.02 -2.35 -0.72
C ARG A 5 8.54 -2.94 -2.04
N ARG A 6 9.34 -3.85 -2.61
CA ARG A 6 9.00 -4.63 -3.81
C ARG A 6 8.76 -6.10 -3.45
N PHE A 7 7.81 -6.71 -4.14
CA PHE A 7 7.40 -8.11 -4.02
C PHE A 7 7.31 -8.68 -5.44
N GLY A 8 8.46 -9.07 -6.00
CA GLY A 8 8.55 -9.44 -7.42
C GLY A 8 8.11 -8.29 -8.33
N ASN A 9 7.07 -8.53 -9.13
CA ASN A 9 6.50 -7.52 -10.05
C ASN A 9 5.52 -6.55 -9.37
N LEU A 10 5.18 -6.80 -8.11
CA LEU A 10 4.36 -5.91 -7.30
C LEU A 10 5.24 -4.98 -6.46
N ARG A 11 4.71 -3.81 -6.11
CA ARG A 11 5.35 -2.88 -5.18
C ARG A 11 4.32 -2.24 -4.27
N LEU A 12 4.71 -2.06 -3.00
CA LEU A 12 4.00 -1.22 -2.05
C LEU A 12 4.54 0.20 -2.16
N ALA A 13 3.67 1.16 -2.47
CA ALA A 13 4.02 2.55 -2.64
C ALA A 13 3.10 3.46 -1.83
N ILE A 14 3.67 4.54 -1.31
CA ILE A 14 2.93 5.62 -0.64
C ILE A 14 3.09 6.89 -1.48
N PHE A 15 1.98 7.59 -1.70
CA PHE A 15 1.93 8.82 -2.48
C PHE A 15 1.82 10.04 -1.55
N VAL A 16 2.07 11.21 -2.14
CA VAL A 16 1.64 12.48 -1.54
C VAL A 16 0.17 12.61 -1.96
N ASP A 17 -0.74 12.48 -1.01
CA ASP A 17 -2.16 12.23 -1.22
C ASP A 17 -3.03 12.78 -0.06
N HIS A 18 -4.34 12.53 -0.12
CA HIS A 18 -5.34 13.02 0.84
C HIS A 18 -5.88 11.92 1.77
N ASN A 19 -6.64 12.34 2.77
CA ASN A 19 -7.31 11.45 3.71
C ASN A 19 -8.44 10.64 3.01
N PRO A 20 -8.71 9.40 3.43
CA PRO A 20 -8.10 8.70 4.56
C PRO A 20 -6.69 8.17 4.24
N PRO A 21 -5.80 7.98 5.25
CA PRO A 21 -4.46 7.46 5.02
C PRO A 21 -4.48 6.08 4.38
N HIS A 22 -3.76 5.93 3.27
CA HIS A 22 -3.73 4.72 2.48
C HIS A 22 -2.36 4.51 1.82
N PHE A 23 -2.13 3.28 1.35
CA PHE A 23 -1.01 2.93 0.50
C PHE A 23 -1.51 2.16 -0.73
N HIS A 24 -0.66 2.03 -1.74
CA HIS A 24 -1.00 1.33 -2.96
C HIS A 24 -0.15 0.08 -3.13
N VAL A 25 -0.78 -0.95 -3.70
CA VAL A 25 -0.06 -2.10 -4.27
C VAL A 25 -0.20 -2.02 -5.79
N LEU A 26 0.94 -1.85 -6.47
CA LEU A 26 1.01 -1.58 -7.89
C LEU A 26 1.82 -2.64 -8.62
N GLY A 27 1.43 -3.00 -9.84
CA GLY A 27 2.12 -3.93 -10.73
C GLY A 27 1.53 -3.94 -12.13
N PRO A 28 1.94 -4.85 -13.02
CA PRO A 28 1.56 -4.84 -14.44
C PRO A 28 0.05 -4.83 -14.68
N ASN A 29 -0.70 -5.61 -13.90
CA ASN A 29 -2.17 -5.65 -13.94
C ASN A 29 -2.79 -5.26 -12.58
N CYS A 30 -1.95 -4.86 -11.61
CA CYS A 30 -2.37 -4.57 -10.24
C CYS A 30 -2.39 -3.08 -9.99
N ALA A 31 -3.52 -2.56 -9.57
CA ALA A 31 -3.59 -1.28 -8.90
C ALA A 31 -4.68 -1.38 -7.85
N VAL A 32 -4.26 -1.45 -6.58
CA VAL A 32 -5.16 -1.42 -5.44
C VAL A 32 -4.74 -0.36 -4.45
N MET A 33 -5.74 0.25 -3.82
CA MET A 33 -5.61 1.17 -2.71
C MET A 33 -6.04 0.46 -1.43
N VAL A 34 -5.22 0.54 -0.40
CA VAL A 34 -5.41 -0.17 0.87
C VAL A 34 -5.39 0.83 2.01
N ASN A 35 -6.40 0.76 2.87
CA ASN A 35 -6.52 1.59 4.05
C ASN A 35 -5.37 1.31 5.02
N LEU A 36 -4.63 2.33 5.45
CA LEU A 36 -3.47 2.16 6.33
C LEU A 36 -3.86 1.88 7.79
N ARG A 37 -5.12 2.10 8.17
CA ARG A 37 -5.66 1.79 9.50
C ARG A 37 -6.21 0.37 9.59
N THR A 38 -6.96 -0.07 8.57
CA THR A 38 -7.69 -1.35 8.61
C THR A 38 -7.07 -2.44 7.76
N PHE A 39 -6.13 -2.10 6.87
CA PHE A 39 -5.56 -2.99 5.85
C PHE A 39 -6.59 -3.58 4.88
N GLU A 40 -7.79 -2.99 4.83
CA GLU A 40 -8.82 -3.35 3.88
C GLU A 40 -8.58 -2.65 2.54
N ILE A 41 -8.90 -3.36 1.46
CA ILE A 41 -8.86 -2.80 0.11
C ILE A 41 -10.00 -1.80 -0.02
N MET A 42 -9.67 -0.55 -0.34
CA MET A 42 -10.62 0.52 -0.57
C MET A 42 -11.08 0.58 -2.03
N GLU A 43 -10.15 0.41 -2.96
CA GLU A 43 -10.41 0.50 -4.40
C GLU A 43 -9.40 -0.35 -5.19
N GLY A 44 -9.79 -0.79 -6.38
CA GLY A 44 -8.87 -1.39 -7.36
C GLY A 44 -9.30 -2.76 -7.88
N ASN A 45 -8.60 -3.22 -8.92
CA ASN A 45 -8.85 -4.54 -9.52
C ASN A 45 -8.03 -5.61 -8.78
N ARG A 46 -8.74 -6.62 -8.24
CA ARG A 46 -8.17 -7.79 -7.53
C ARG A 46 -7.60 -8.85 -8.47
N GLU A 47 -7.79 -8.75 -9.79
CA GLU A 47 -7.27 -9.73 -10.76
C GLU A 47 -5.75 -9.87 -10.72
N ALA A 48 -5.04 -8.93 -10.12
CA ALA A 48 -3.60 -8.99 -10.04
C ALA A 48 -3.10 -9.61 -8.74
N GLY A 49 -3.24 -10.93 -8.71
CA GLY A 49 -2.45 -11.80 -7.87
C GLY A 49 -2.84 -11.80 -6.40
N ASP A 50 -2.34 -12.82 -5.71
CA ASP A 50 -2.47 -12.98 -4.28
C ASP A 50 -1.64 -11.90 -3.56
N ILE A 51 -2.23 -10.73 -3.33
CA ILE A 51 -1.59 -9.64 -2.56
C ILE A 51 -1.65 -9.89 -1.04
N ARG A 52 -2.21 -11.02 -0.59
CA ARG A 52 -2.39 -11.29 0.85
C ARG A 52 -1.07 -11.24 1.61
N HIS A 53 -0.02 -11.84 1.06
CA HIS A 53 1.32 -11.78 1.65
C HIS A 53 1.88 -10.34 1.76
N ILE A 54 1.45 -9.42 0.90
CA ILE A 54 1.81 -7.99 0.97
C ILE A 54 1.03 -7.31 2.09
N LEU A 55 -0.26 -7.64 2.25
CA LEU A 55 -1.09 -7.15 3.35
C LEU A 55 -0.58 -7.64 4.70
N ASP A 56 -0.25 -8.92 4.82
CA ASP A 56 0.33 -9.52 6.05
C ASP A 56 1.66 -8.82 6.40
N TRP A 57 2.49 -8.53 5.40
CA TRP A 57 3.72 -7.77 5.63
C TRP A 57 3.44 -6.32 6.03
N ALA A 58 2.45 -5.67 5.40
CA ALA A 58 2.09 -4.29 5.68
C ALA A 58 1.57 -4.13 7.11
N GLU A 59 0.73 -5.05 7.57
CA GLU A 59 0.22 -5.09 8.95
C GLU A 59 1.37 -5.26 9.95
N ALA A 60 2.29 -6.20 9.70
CA ALA A 60 3.47 -6.39 10.54
C ALA A 60 4.44 -5.19 10.54
N ASN A 61 4.32 -4.26 9.59
CA ASN A 61 5.20 -3.09 9.42
C ASN A 61 4.43 -1.76 9.49
N ALA A 62 3.23 -1.76 10.10
CA ALA A 62 2.31 -0.64 10.15
C ALA A 62 2.99 0.67 10.60
N ASP A 63 3.78 0.62 11.69
CA ASP A 63 4.47 1.79 12.24
C ASP A 63 5.40 2.47 11.22
N SER A 64 6.11 1.67 10.42
CA SER A 64 6.99 2.21 9.39
C SER A 64 6.19 2.86 8.26
N LEU A 65 5.10 2.23 7.85
CA LEU A 65 4.21 2.78 6.83
C LEU A 65 3.57 4.10 7.30
N TRP A 66 3.14 4.18 8.56
CA TRP A 66 2.64 5.41 9.17
C TRP A 66 3.68 6.51 9.18
N ARG A 67 4.92 6.22 9.59
CA ARG A 67 6.00 7.23 9.55
C ARG A 67 6.25 7.73 8.14
N THR A 68 6.30 6.83 7.15
CA THR A 68 6.50 7.22 5.75
C THR A 68 5.32 8.02 5.22
N TRP A 69 4.08 7.64 5.54
CA TRP A 69 2.89 8.38 5.12
C TRP A 69 2.88 9.78 5.71
N ARG A 70 3.13 9.94 7.02
CA ARG A 70 3.21 11.25 7.68
C ARG A 70 4.31 12.11 7.08
N ALA A 71 5.51 11.58 6.89
CA ALA A 71 6.62 12.32 6.30
C ALA A 71 6.34 12.84 4.87
N LEU A 72 5.34 12.29 4.17
CA LEU A 72 4.95 12.70 2.83
C LEU A 72 3.67 13.56 2.79
N ASN A 73 2.83 13.50 3.83
CA ASN A 73 1.46 14.02 3.81
C ASN A 73 1.11 14.94 5.00
N GLU A 74 1.99 15.05 5.99
CA GLU A 74 1.95 16.04 7.07
C GLU A 74 3.09 17.05 6.89
#